data_AF-A0A1I2MNG3-F1
#
_entry.id   AF-A0A1I2MNG3-F1
#
_cell.length_a   1.000
_cell.length_b   1.000
_cell.length_c   1.000
_cell.angle_alpha   90.00
_cell.angle_beta   90.00
_cell.angle_gamma   90.00
#
_symmetry.space_group_name_H-M   'P 1'
#
loop_
_entity.id
_entity.type
_entity.pdbx_description
1 polymer ?
#
loop_
_entity_poly.entity_id
_entity_poly.type
_entity_poly.pdbx_seq_one_letter_code
_entity_poly.pdbx_strand_id
1 'polypeptide(L)' 'MTQQERIDDLKTRLSEFMVRIEELEPEETSVEDIDHLISMLEELENKMNK' A
#
# COMPACT_ATOMS: atom_id res chain seq x y z
N MET A 1 -3.38 -20.22 6.63
CA MET A 1 -2.52 -19.22 5.99
C MET A 1 -1.50 -19.89 5.08
N THR A 2 -2.03 -20.41 3.98
CA THR A 2 -1.27 -20.80 2.79
C THR A 2 -0.62 -19.56 2.18
N GLN A 3 0.41 -19.74 1.36
CA GLN A 3 1.03 -18.60 0.66
C GLN A 3 0.01 -17.84 -0.21
N GLN A 4 -0.98 -18.53 -0.75
CA GLN A 4 -2.06 -17.94 -1.53
C GLN A 4 -2.88 -16.94 -0.70
N GLU A 5 -3.27 -17.31 0.53
CA GLU A 5 -4.01 -16.41 1.44
C GLU A 5 -3.19 -15.16 1.82
N ARG A 6 -1.87 -15.28 1.90
CA ARG A 6 -0.99 -14.11 2.15
C ARG A 6 -0.90 -13.18 0.94
N ILE A 7 -0.84 -13.76 -0.27
CA ILE A 7 -0.80 -13.00 -1.51
C ILE A 7 -2.13 -12.27 -1.74
N ASP A 8 -3.26 -12.92 -1.44
CA ASP A 8 -4.58 -12.30 -1.57
C ASP A 8 -4.79 -11.17 -0.54
N ASP A 9 -4.36 -11.34 0.72
CA ASP A 9 -4.38 -10.24 1.72
C ASP A 9 -3.54 -9.04 1.26
N LEU A 10 -2.36 -9.30 0.68
CA LEU A 10 -1.51 -8.27 0.13
C LEU A 10 -2.17 -7.51 -1.03
N LYS A 11 -2.80 -8.24 -1.96
CA LYS A 11 -3.51 -7.64 -3.09
C LYS A 11 -4.68 -6.76 -2.63
N THR A 12 -5.41 -7.19 -1.60
CA THR A 12 -6.49 -6.39 -1.02
C THR A 12 -5.95 -5.10 -0.43
N ARG A 13 -4.89 -5.17 0.38
CA ARG A 13 -4.25 -3.97 0.97
C ARG A 13 -3.71 -3.01 -0.09
N LEU A 14 -3.11 -3.53 -1.17
CA LEU A 14 -2.61 -2.71 -2.28
C LEU A 14 -3.76 -2.03 -3.04
N SER A 15 -4.89 -2.71 -3.20
CA SER A 15 -6.07 -2.15 -3.85
C SER A 15 -6.72 -1.06 -3.00
N GLU A 16 -6.84 -1.27 -1.69
CA GLU A 16 -7.30 -0.25 -0.75
C GLU A 16 -6.38 0.97 -0.72
N PHE A 17 -5.07 0.74 -0.82
CA PHE A 17 -4.07 1.79 -0.89
C PHE A 17 -4.20 2.63 -2.17
N MET A 18 -4.42 2.00 -3.33
CA MET A 18 -4.63 2.75 -4.59
C MET A 18 -5.89 3.60 -4.54
N VAL A 19 -6.99 3.07 -4.01
CA VAL A 19 -8.23 3.86 -3.79
C VAL A 19 -7.95 5.05 -2.89
N ARG A 20 -7.19 4.83 -1.81
CA ARG A 20 -6.84 5.91 -0.88
C ARG A 20 -6.00 6.99 -1.54
N ILE A 21 -5.06 6.64 -2.42
CA ILE A 21 -4.29 7.61 -3.22
C ILE A 21 -5.18 8.39 -4.19
N GLU A 22 -6.16 7.74 -4.83
CA GLU A 22 -7.13 8.44 -5.70
C GLU A 22 -8.00 9.43 -4.91
N GLU A 23 -8.23 9.18 -3.62
CA GLU A 23 -8.96 10.06 -2.70
C GLU A 23 -8.07 11.13 -2.03
N LEU A 24 -6.74 11.13 -2.24
CA LEU A 24 -5.86 12.14 -1.66
C LEU A 24 -6.03 13.47 -2.41
N GLU A 25 -6.63 14.44 -1.71
CA GLU A 25 -6.64 15.83 -2.13
C GLU A 25 -5.24 16.43 -1.89
N PRO A 26 -4.54 16.91 -2.94
CA PRO A 26 -3.18 17.44 -2.82
C PRO A 26 -3.09 18.70 -1.93
N GLU A 27 -4.23 19.32 -1.62
CA GLU A 27 -4.34 20.48 -0.74
C GLU A 27 -4.34 20.09 0.76
N GLU A 28 -4.81 18.88 1.08
CA GLU A 28 -4.92 18.33 2.45
C GLU A 28 -3.81 17.31 2.75
N THR A 29 -3.16 16.79 1.70
CA THR A 29 -2.15 15.73 1.80
C THR A 29 -0.76 16.31 1.91
N SER A 30 -0.05 16.00 3.00
CA SER A 30 1.32 16.44 3.19
C SER A 30 2.33 15.53 2.47
N VAL A 31 3.52 16.06 2.19
CA VAL A 31 4.62 15.26 1.61
C VAL A 31 5.00 14.10 2.55
N GLU A 32 4.87 14.28 3.86
CA GLU A 32 5.12 13.24 4.86
C GLU A 32 4.12 12.08 4.74
N ASP A 33 2.86 12.36 4.44
CA ASP A 33 1.85 11.33 4.18
C ASP A 33 2.20 10.52 2.92
N ILE A 34 2.71 11.18 1.88
CA ILE A 34 3.18 10.54 0.65
C ILE A 34 4.40 9.65 0.93
N ASP A 35 5.36 10.11 1.72
CA ASP A 35 6.54 9.31 2.11
C ASP A 35 6.15 8.08 2.94
N HIS A 36 5.15 8.21 3.83
CA HIS A 36 4.59 7.09 4.58
C HIS A 36 3.91 6.06 3.67
N LEU A 37 3.14 6.54 2.69
CA LEU A 37 2.47 5.71 1.72
C LEU A 37 3.48 4.92 0.88
N ILE A 38 4.53 5.58 0.37
CA ILE A 38 5.61 4.94 -0.39
C ILE A 38 6.33 3.86 0.45
N SER A 39 6.61 4.16 1.73
CA SER A 39 7.25 3.19 2.64
C SER A 39 6.39 1.93 2.85
N MET A 40 5.07 2.09 2.93
CA MET A 40 4.14 0.96 3.04
C MET A 40 4.13 0.08 1.78
N LEU A 41 4.26 0.69 0.60
CA LEU A 41 4.40 -0.05 -0.66
C LEU A 41 5.71 -0.82 -0.72
N GLU A 42 6.84 -0.21 -0.34
CA GLU A 42 8.14 -0.89 -0.30
C GLU A 42 8.12 -2.09 0.66
N GLU A 43 7.46 -1.97 1.82
CA GLU A 43 7.29 -3.10 2.73
C GLU A 43 6.47 -4.24 2.12
N LEU A 44 5.42 -3.91 1.36
CA LEU A 44 4.59 -4.87 0.67
C LEU A 44 5.39 -5.60 -0.42
N GLU A 45 6.13 -4.86 -1.25
CA GLU A 45 7.00 -5.45 -2.28
C GLU A 45 8.09 -6.34 -1.67
N ASN A 46 8.73 -5.91 -0.58
CA ASN A 46 9.75 -6.69 0.12
C ASN A 46 9.18 -7.99 0.72
N LYS A 47 7.91 -8.00 1.13
CA LYS A 47 7.21 -9.21 1.59
C LYS A 47 6.81 -10.15 0.44
N MET A 48 6.71 -9.65 -0.79
CA MET A 48 6.41 -10.46 -1.99
C MET A 48 7.68 -11.03 -2.65
N ASN A 49 8.79 -10.29 -2.61
CA ASN A 49 10.06 -10.69 -3.22
C ASN A 49 10.91 -11.62 -2.33
N LYS A 50 10.42 -12.01 -1.15
CA LYS A 50 11.05 -12.98 -0.23
C LYS A 50 10.16 -14.21 -0.04
#